data_AF-A0A5Z6EIM3-F1
#
_entry.id   AF-A0A5Z6EIM3-F1
#
_cell.length_a   1.000
_cell.length_b   1.000
_cell.length_c   1.000
_cell.angle_alpha   90.00
_cell.angle_beta   90.00
_cell.angle_gamma   90.00
#
_symmetry.space_group_name_H-M   'P 1'
#
loop_
_entity.id
_entity.type
_entity.pdbx_description
1 polymer ?
#
loop_
_entity_poly.entity_id
_entity_poly.type
_entity_poly.pdbx_seq_one_letter_code
_entity_poly.pdbx_strand_id
1 'polypeptide(L)'
;MHSKPSRRPFSLALRLTFFISLSTILAFIAFTWFMLHSVENHFAEQDVSDLQQISTTLNRILQSPVDPDDKKISKIKESIASYRNVALLLLNPRGEVLFSSAQGAAL
;
A
#
# COMPACT_ATOMS: atom_id res chain seq x y z
N MET A 1 63.71 8.79 34.32
CA MET A 1 62.97 7.53 34.09
C MET A 1 61.61 7.88 33.51
N HIS A 2 61.36 7.57 32.23
CA HIS A 2 60.06 7.84 31.58
C HIS A 2 59.10 6.67 31.86
N SER A 3 58.17 6.83 32.80
CA SER A 3 57.09 5.87 33.04
C SER A 3 56.01 6.02 31.95
N LYS A 4 55.96 5.06 31.02
CA LYS A 4 54.88 4.94 30.04
C LYS A 4 53.55 4.75 30.79
N PRO A 5 52.50 5.54 30.52
CA PRO A 5 51.20 5.30 31.12
C PRO A 5 50.63 4.00 30.52
N SER A 6 50.56 2.96 31.34
CA SER A 6 49.88 1.71 31.01
C SER A 6 48.40 2.02 30.81
N ARG A 7 47.95 1.97 29.54
CA ARG A 7 46.52 2.10 29.19
C ARG A 7 45.76 0.97 29.89
N ARG A 8 45.08 1.30 30.98
CA ARG A 8 44.17 0.36 31.65
C ARG A 8 43.10 -0.05 30.63
N PRO A 9 42.83 -1.35 30.45
CA PRO A 9 41.79 -1.78 29.52
C PRO A 9 40.46 -1.19 29.97
N PHE A 10 39.69 -0.65 29.01
CA PHE A 10 38.32 -0.23 29.25
C PHE A 10 37.55 -1.34 29.99
N SER A 11 36.81 -0.95 31.03
CA SER A 11 36.07 -1.87 31.90
C SER A 11 35.20 -2.84 31.10
N LEU A 12 35.12 -4.10 31.54
CA LEU A 12 34.29 -5.14 30.95
C LEU A 12 32.83 -4.68 30.79
N ALA A 13 32.31 -3.96 31.81
CA ALA A 13 30.96 -3.40 31.80
C ALA A 13 30.76 -2.35 30.71
N LEU A 14 31.79 -1.54 30.39
CA LEU A 14 31.69 -0.53 29.33
C LEU A 14 31.60 -1.19 27.95
N ARG A 15 32.38 -2.24 27.71
CA ARG A 15 32.30 -2.99 26.44
C ARG A 15 30.93 -3.64 26.29
N LEU A 16 30.42 -4.27 27.35
CA LEU A 16 29.11 -4.93 27.34
C LEU A 16 27.96 -3.93 27.07
N THR A 17 27.94 -2.81 27.79
CA THR A 17 26.92 -1.75 27.59
C THR A 17 27.03 -1.10 26.21
N PHE A 18 28.25 -0.90 25.70
CA PHE A 18 28.47 -0.42 24.33
C PHE A 18 27.91 -1.39 23.29
N PHE A 19 28.20 -2.69 23.39
CA PHE A 19 27.67 -3.67 22.44
C PHE A 19 26.15 -3.81 22.51
N ILE A 20 25.57 -3.77 23.72
CA ILE A 20 24.11 -3.83 23.88
C ILE A 20 23.47 -2.60 23.25
N SER A 21 23.91 -1.39 23.61
CA SER A 21 23.36 -0.16 23.05
C SER A 21 23.54 -0.07 21.53
N LEU A 22 24.71 -0.44 21.02
CA LEU A 22 24.97 -0.50 19.59
C LEU A 22 24.05 -1.49 18.88
N SER A 23 23.86 -2.68 19.46
CA SER A 23 22.95 -3.70 18.94
C SER A 23 21.50 -3.21 18.94
N THR A 24 21.06 -2.54 20.01
CA THR A 24 19.71 -1.97 20.10
C THR A 24 19.49 -0.88 19.04
N ILE A 25 20.46 0.00 18.81
CA ILE A 25 20.37 1.03 17.76
C ILE A 25 20.26 0.38 16.38
N LEU A 26 21.10 -0.60 16.08
CA LEU A 26 21.07 -1.31 14.81
C LEU A 26 19.74 -2.05 14.59
N ALA A 27 19.22 -2.69 15.64
CA ALA A 27 17.92 -3.35 15.60
C ALA A 27 16.80 -2.35 15.31
N PHE A 28 16.77 -1.19 15.98
CA PHE A 28 15.78 -0.15 15.69
C PHE A 28 15.87 0.36 14.25
N ILE A 29 17.08 0.63 13.74
CA ILE A 29 17.27 1.04 12.34
C ILE A 29 16.71 -0.02 11.38
N ALA A 30 17.04 -1.30 11.61
CA ALA A 30 16.55 -2.40 10.77
C ALA A 30 15.03 -2.54 10.82
N PHE A 31 14.41 -2.44 12.01
CA PHE A 31 12.96 -2.49 12.15
C PHE A 31 12.26 -1.27 11.53
N THR A 32 12.82 -0.07 11.65
CA THR A 32 12.28 1.12 10.99
C THR A 32 12.36 0.99 9.47
N TRP A 33 13.49 0.48 8.95
CA TRP A 33 13.63 0.19 7.52
C TRP A 33 12.61 -0.83 7.03
N PHE A 34 12.46 -1.94 7.77
CA PHE A 34 11.47 -2.96 7.46
C PHE A 34 10.05 -2.41 7.51
N MET A 35 9.71 -1.62 8.54
CA MET A 35 8.38 -1.02 8.67
C MET A 35 8.07 -0.05 7.52
N LEU A 36 9.04 0.75 7.07
CA LEU A 36 8.81 1.67 5.96
C LEU A 36 8.69 0.94 4.63
N HIS A 37 9.57 -0.04 4.38
CA HIS A 37 9.66 -0.69 3.07
C HIS A 37 8.70 -1.87 2.90
N SER A 38 8.38 -2.60 3.98
CA SER A 38 7.42 -3.72 3.94
C SER A 38 5.99 -3.25 3.72
N VAL A 39 5.70 -1.99 4.01
CA VAL A 39 4.35 -1.43 3.92
C VAL A 39 4.05 -1.00 2.48
N GLU A 40 5.02 -0.47 1.74
CA GLU A 40 4.82 -0.04 0.35
C GLU A 40 4.52 -1.21 -0.58
N ASN A 41 5.28 -2.30 -0.52
CA ASN A 41 5.03 -3.45 -1.38
C ASN A 41 3.75 -4.21 -0.99
N HIS A 42 3.45 -4.30 0.32
CA HIS A 42 2.24 -4.98 0.76
C HIS A 42 0.97 -4.20 0.39
N PHE A 43 1.00 -2.87 0.47
CA PHE A 43 -0.12 -2.05 -0.02
C PHE A 43 -0.20 -2.02 -1.54
N ALA A 44 0.92 -1.97 -2.28
CA ALA A 44 0.88 -2.05 -3.73
C ALA A 44 0.28 -3.38 -4.22
N GLU A 45 0.65 -4.51 -3.61
CA GLU A 45 0.09 -5.82 -3.93
C GLU A 45 -1.40 -5.92 -3.57
N GLN A 46 -1.78 -5.38 -2.40
CA GLN A 46 -3.17 -5.41 -1.93
C GLN A 46 -4.09 -4.50 -2.75
N ASP A 47 -3.67 -3.26 -3.02
CA ASP A 47 -4.44 -2.30 -3.81
C ASP A 47 -4.59 -2.77 -5.27
N VAL A 48 -3.54 -3.36 -5.85
CA VAL A 48 -3.62 -3.92 -7.21
C VAL A 48 -4.57 -5.11 -7.26
N SER A 49 -4.52 -6.01 -6.27
CA SER A 49 -5.44 -7.14 -6.18
C SER A 49 -6.90 -6.69 -6.06
N ASP A 50 -7.17 -5.71 -5.20
CA ASP A 50 -8.50 -5.16 -4.98
C ASP A 50 -9.05 -4.48 -6.26
N LEU A 51 -8.22 -3.68 -6.94
CA LEU A 51 -8.59 -3.05 -8.22
C LEU A 51 -8.81 -4.09 -9.34
N GLN A 52 -8.01 -5.15 -9.40
CA GLN A 52 -8.19 -6.23 -10.37
C GLN A 52 -9.50 -6.99 -10.17
N GLN A 53 -9.88 -7.25 -8.92
CA GLN A 53 -11.14 -7.93 -8.60
C GLN A 53 -12.35 -7.08 -8.99
N ILE A 54 -12.30 -5.77 -8.73
CA ILE A 54 -13.33 -4.81 -9.13
C ILE A 54 -13.42 -4.74 -10.65
N SER A 55 -12.28 -4.56 -11.34
CA SER A 55 -12.22 -4.53 -12.81
C SER A 55 -12.80 -5.79 -13.44
N THR A 56 -12.43 -6.96 -12.93
CA THR A 56 -12.95 -8.25 -13.42
C THR A 56 -14.47 -8.37 -13.24
N THR A 57 -14.98 -7.91 -12.10
CA THR A 57 -16.41 -7.93 -11.79
C THR A 57 -17.20 -6.99 -12.72
N LEU A 58 -16.69 -5.78 -12.92
CA LEU A 58 -17.30 -4.79 -13.81
C LEU A 58 -17.26 -5.23 -15.27
N ASN A 59 -16.13 -5.77 -15.72
CA ASN A 59 -16.00 -6.28 -17.07
C ASN A 59 -17.00 -7.43 -17.33
N ARG A 60 -17.21 -8.32 -16.35
CA ARG A 60 -18.25 -9.36 -16.43
C ARG A 60 -19.67 -8.77 -16.55
N ILE A 61 -19.97 -7.68 -15.83
CA ILE A 61 -21.27 -7.00 -15.93
C ILE A 61 -21.45 -6.35 -17.31
N LEU A 62 -20.41 -5.67 -17.82
CA LEU A 62 -20.41 -5.00 -19.13
C LEU A 62 -20.52 -6.00 -20.29
N GLN A 63 -19.80 -7.12 -20.20
CA GLN A 63 -19.81 -8.19 -21.21
C GLN A 63 -21.05 -9.09 -21.14
N SER A 64 -21.93 -8.92 -20.15
CA SER A 64 -23.14 -9.73 -20.02
C SER A 64 -24.06 -9.50 -21.24
N PRO A 65 -24.36 -10.53 -22.06
CA PRO A 65 -25.17 -10.36 -23.28
C PRO A 65 -26.66 -10.13 -23.02
N VAL A 66 -27.10 -10.29 -21.76
CA VAL A 66 -28.51 -10.48 -21.40
C VAL A 66 -29.21 -9.18 -20.94
N ASP A 67 -28.44 -8.19 -20.48
CA ASP A 67 -29.02 -6.95 -19.97
C ASP A 67 -28.89 -5.81 -21.00
N PRO A 68 -29.93 -4.97 -21.19
CA PRO A 68 -29.80 -3.70 -21.90
C PRO A 68 -28.75 -2.81 -21.23
N ASP A 69 -28.08 -1.94 -21.98
CA ASP A 69 -26.97 -1.12 -21.48
C ASP A 69 -27.36 -0.27 -20.26
N ASP A 70 -28.57 0.28 -20.22
CA ASP A 70 -29.09 1.05 -19.07
C ASP A 70 -29.18 0.21 -17.77
N LYS A 71 -29.51 -1.07 -17.93
CA LYS A 71 -29.63 -2.03 -16.83
C LYS A 71 -28.25 -2.50 -16.36
N LYS A 72 -27.26 -2.57 -17.27
CA LYS A 72 -25.85 -2.79 -16.91
C LYS A 72 -25.30 -1.62 -16.09
N ILE A 73 -25.54 -0.39 -16.53
CA ILE A 73 -25.10 0.83 -15.82
C ILE A 73 -25.75 0.89 -14.43
N SER A 74 -27.03 0.54 -14.30
CA SER A 74 -27.72 0.49 -13.01
C SER A 74 -27.10 -0.53 -12.06
N LYS A 75 -26.77 -1.74 -12.54
CA LYS A 75 -26.06 -2.76 -11.76
C LYS A 75 -24.65 -2.32 -11.34
N ILE A 76 -23.92 -1.61 -12.21
CA ILE A 76 -22.62 -1.03 -11.89
C ILE A 76 -22.76 0.01 -10.77
N LYS A 77 -23.76 0.88 -10.85
CA LYS A 77 -24.04 1.89 -9.81
C LYS A 77 -24.32 1.26 -8.45
N GLU A 78 -25.14 0.22 -8.40
CA GLU A 78 -25.45 -0.51 -7.16
C GLU A 78 -24.22 -1.25 -6.61
N SER A 79 -23.43 -1.89 -7.48
CA SER A 79 -22.22 -2.60 -7.07
C SER A 79 -21.13 -1.65 -6.55
N ILE A 80 -20.96 -0.49 -7.20
CA ILE A 80 -19.97 0.52 -6.82
C ILE A 80 -20.38 1.27 -5.55
N ALA A 81 -21.66 1.45 -5.28
CA ALA A 81 -22.14 2.06 -4.03
C ALA A 81 -21.73 1.28 -2.76
N SER A 82 -21.40 0.00 -2.90
CA SER A 82 -20.87 -0.84 -1.81
C SER A 82 -19.39 -0.54 -1.49
N TYR A 83 -18.62 0.00 -2.45
CA TYR A 83 -17.21 0.32 -2.27
C TYR A 83 -17.04 1.78 -1.82
N ARG A 84 -16.59 1.98 -0.57
CA ARG A 84 -16.45 3.34 0.00
C ARG A 84 -15.19 4.10 -0.42
N ASN A 85 -14.15 3.40 -0.86
CA ASN A 85 -12.83 3.97 -1.14
C ASN A 85 -12.41 3.83 -2.61
N VAL A 86 -13.38 3.68 -3.52
CA VAL A 86 -13.11 3.41 -4.95
C VAL A 86 -13.82 4.45 -5.80
N ALA A 87 -13.05 5.12 -6.66
CA ALA A 87 -13.58 6.02 -7.69
C ALA A 87 -13.73 5.25 -9.00
N LEU A 88 -14.86 5.45 -9.70
CA LEU A 88 -15.11 4.82 -10.99
C LEU A 88 -15.54 5.83 -12.03
N LEU A 89 -14.93 5.76 -13.20
CA LEU A 89 -15.28 6.51 -14.39
C LEU A 89 -15.49 5.54 -15.55
N LEU A 90 -16.69 5.55 -16.14
CA LEU A 90 -17.02 4.77 -17.32
C LEU A 90 -17.15 5.73 -18.50
N LEU A 91 -16.31 5.51 -19.51
CA LEU A 91 -16.30 6.28 -20.74
C LEU A 91 -16.82 5.41 -21.89
N ASN A 92 -17.51 6.03 -22.84
CA ASN A 92 -17.76 5.38 -24.13
C ASN A 92 -16.49 5.45 -25.01
N PRO A 93 -16.46 4.71 -26.15
CA PRO A 93 -15.32 4.75 -27.07
C PRO A 93 -15.02 6.14 -27.67
N ARG A 94 -15.93 7.11 -27.53
CA ARG A 94 -15.77 8.51 -27.97
C ARG A 94 -15.24 9.43 -26.86
N GLY A 95 -15.02 8.89 -25.65
CA GLY A 95 -14.55 9.65 -24.49
C GLY A 95 -15.65 10.38 -23.72
N GLU A 96 -16.92 10.12 -24.00
CA GLU A 96 -18.04 10.70 -23.23
C GLU A 96 -18.31 9.88 -21.98
N VAL A 97 -18.60 10.57 -20.87
CA VAL A 97 -18.87 9.94 -19.57
C VAL A 97 -20.25 9.27 -19.58
N LEU A 98 -20.25 7.95 -19.48
CA LEU A 98 -21.46 7.13 -19.33
C LEU A 98 -21.88 7.00 -17.86
N PHE A 99 -20.90 6.95 -16.96
CA PHE A 99 -21.14 6.87 -15.53
C PHE A 99 -19.91 7.38 -14.76
N SER A 100 -20.15 8.06 -13.64
CA SER A 100 -19.10 8.50 -12.73
C SER A 100 -19.56 8.41 -11.28
N SER A 101 -18.71 7.89 -10.40
CA SER A 101 -18.97 7.90 -8.95
C SER A 101 -18.69 9.29 -8.36
N ALA A 102 -19.16 9.55 -7.14
CA ALA A 102 -18.98 10.86 -6.48
C ALA A 102 -17.50 11.32 -6.44
N GLN A 103 -16.57 10.38 -6.29
CA GLN A 103 -15.13 10.65 -6.33
C GLN A 103 -14.53 10.50 -7.75
N GLY A 104 -15.19 9.78 -8.66
CA GLY A 104 -14.73 9.57 -10.04
C GLY A 104 -14.95 10.79 -10.96
N ALA A 105 -15.80 11.74 -10.56
CA ALA A 105 -16.04 12.96 -11.34
C ALA A 105 -14.87 13.97 -11.25
N ALA A 106 -13.94 13.74 -10.33
CA ALA A 106 -12.75 14.54 -10.11
C ALA A 106 -11.46 13.90 -10.68
N LEU A 107 -11.55 12.72 -11.31
CA LEU A 107 -10.48 12.04 -12.05
C LEU A 107 -10.45 12.52 -13.50
#